data_AF-C5CKX7-F1
#
_entry.id   AF-C5CKX7-F1
#
_cell.length_a   1.000
_cell.length_b   1.000
_cell.length_c   1.000
_cell.angle_alpha   90.00
_cell.angle_beta   90.00
_cell.angle_gamma   90.00
#
_symmetry.space_group_name_H-M   'P 1'
#
loop_
_entity.id
_entity.type
_entity.pdbx_description
1 polymer ?
#
loop_
_entity_poly.entity_id
_entity_poly.type
_entity_poly.pdbx_seq_one_letter_code
_entity_poly.pdbx_strand_id
1 'polypeptide(L)'
;MEDRWEVTLIRQGQRHRRVFLLSTHGGVRASLKVAKQWRDEIEAEKPLTPRHVQAAKPRVDSPSGIAGVTCIRCTPDGKPSIWRAQTRIGDRNVSKSFSVGRYGARALDLAISERDKQLEQMKQWLESRHA
;
A
#
# COMPACT_ATOMS: atom_id res chain seq x y z
N MET A 1 20.06 -20.55 -24.52
CA MET A 1 20.15 -19.20 -25.08
C MET A 1 18.83 -18.52 -24.77
N GLU A 2 18.86 -17.36 -24.12
CA GLU A 2 17.63 -16.61 -23.79
C GLU A 2 17.22 -15.80 -25.02
N ASP A 3 16.44 -16.42 -25.91
CA ASP A 3 16.05 -15.80 -27.18
C ASP A 3 14.86 -14.85 -27.05
N ARG A 4 14.57 -14.39 -25.84
CA ARG A 4 13.41 -13.56 -25.51
C ARG A 4 13.61 -12.74 -24.24
N TRP A 5 12.96 -11.59 -24.21
CA TRP A 5 12.73 -10.80 -23.00
C TRP A 5 11.29 -11.00 -22.54
N GLU A 6 11.11 -11.31 -21.26
CA GLU A 6 9.79 -11.38 -20.63
C GLU A 6 9.64 -10.24 -19.63
N VAL A 7 8.58 -9.46 -19.79
CA VAL A 7 8.22 -8.40 -18.84
C VAL A 7 6.94 -8.81 -18.15
N THR A 8 7.05 -9.02 -16.83
CA THR A 8 5.90 -9.26 -15.95
C THR A 8 5.85 -8.16 -14.91
N LEU A 9 4.72 -7.45 -14.85
CA LEU A 9 4.50 -6.38 -13.88
C LEU A 9 3.07 -6.43 -13.35
N ILE A 10 2.89 -6.05 -12.09
CA ILE A 10 1.58 -5.96 -11.44
C ILE A 10 1.31 -4.48 -11.19
N ARG A 11 0.18 -3.97 -11.67
CA ARG A 11 -0.27 -2.59 -11.49
C ARG A 11 -1.75 -2.60 -11.15
N GLN A 12 -2.12 -1.92 -10.06
CA GLN A 12 -3.51 -1.84 -9.56
C GLN A 12 -4.21 -3.21 -9.37
N GLY A 13 -3.45 -4.27 -9.08
CA GLY A 13 -3.98 -5.64 -8.96
C GLY A 13 -4.11 -6.41 -10.29
N GLN A 14 -3.87 -5.75 -11.43
CA GLN A 14 -3.82 -6.39 -12.74
C GLN A 14 -2.40 -6.87 -13.04
N ARG A 15 -2.26 -8.15 -13.41
CA ARG A 15 -1.00 -8.71 -13.91
C ARG A 15 -0.88 -8.45 -15.41
N HIS A 16 0.10 -7.66 -15.80
CA HIS A 16 0.48 -7.43 -17.18
C HIS A 16 1.71 -8.27 -17.51
N ARG A 17 1.59 -9.16 -18.49
CA ARG A 17 2.66 -10.05 -18.93
C ARG A 17 2.80 -9.95 -20.43
N ARG A 18 4.02 -9.69 -20.92
CA ARG A 18 4.32 -9.69 -22.35
C ARG A 18 5.72 -10.25 -22.61
N VAL A 19 5.84 -10.98 -23.71
CA VAL A 19 7.09 -11.60 -24.17
C VAL A 19 7.52 -10.93 -25.47
N PHE A 20 8.81 -10.61 -25.58
CA PHE A 20 9.45 -9.95 -26.71
C PHE A 20 10.56 -10.86 -27.23
N LEU A 21 10.33 -11.47 -28.39
CA LEU A 21 11.31 -12.38 -29.01
C LEU A 21 12.47 -11.57 -29.63
N LEU A 22 13.68 -12.12 -29.57
CA LEU A 22 14.86 -11.53 -30.22
C LEU A 22 14.74 -11.54 -31.74
N SER A 23 14.18 -12.61 -32.29
CA SER A 23 13.98 -12.82 -33.73
C SER A 23 13.02 -11.81 -34.37
N THR A 24 12.01 -11.36 -33.63
CA THR A 24 10.99 -10.42 -34.12
C THR A 24 11.44 -8.96 -34.06
N HIS A 25 12.34 -8.61 -33.15
CA HIS A 25 12.72 -7.21 -32.89
C HIS A 25 14.15 -6.86 -33.29
N GLY A 26 14.88 -7.74 -33.99
CA GLY A 26 16.20 -7.41 -34.54
C GLY A 26 17.35 -7.54 -33.53
N GLY A 27 17.25 -8.47 -32.58
CA GLY A 27 18.31 -8.80 -31.64
C GLY A 27 18.19 -8.15 -30.26
N VAL A 28 19.14 -8.47 -29.38
CA VAL A 28 19.07 -8.26 -27.92
C VAL A 28 18.78 -6.82 -27.51
N ARG A 29 19.47 -5.85 -28.11
CA ARG A 29 19.33 -4.43 -27.76
C ARG A 29 18.00 -3.85 -28.17
N ALA A 30 17.49 -4.21 -29.34
CA ALA A 30 16.24 -3.70 -29.87
C ALA A 30 15.04 -4.31 -29.13
N SER A 31 15.04 -5.63 -28.88
CA SER A 31 14.03 -6.28 -28.04
C SER A 31 14.00 -5.71 -26.62
N LEU A 32 15.17 -5.42 -26.01
CA LEU A 32 15.24 -4.82 -24.69
C LEU A 32 14.67 -3.38 -24.68
N LYS A 33 14.91 -2.60 -25.74
CA LYS A 33 14.36 -1.24 -25.87
C LYS A 33 12.82 -1.29 -25.93
N VAL A 34 12.26 -2.18 -26.75
CA VAL A 34 10.81 -2.36 -26.88
C VAL A 34 10.20 -2.87 -25.56
N ALA A 35 10.87 -3.81 -24.89
CA ALA A 35 10.44 -4.31 -23.58
C ALA A 35 10.38 -3.21 -22.51
N LYS A 36 11.40 -2.34 -22.47
CA LYS A 36 11.44 -1.18 -21.57
C LYS A 36 10.37 -0.15 -21.92
N GLN A 37 10.22 0.19 -23.19
CA GLN A 37 9.22 1.14 -23.64
C GLN A 37 7.79 0.68 -23.30
N TRP A 38 7.48 -0.59 -23.51
CA TRP A 38 6.18 -1.16 -23.12
C TRP A 38 5.96 -1.11 -21.60
N ARG A 39 7.00 -1.38 -20.80
CA ARG A 39 6.90 -1.20 -19.34
C ARG A 39 6.58 0.25 -18.99
N ASP A 40 7.30 1.20 -19.59
CA ASP A 40 7.15 2.63 -19.30
C ASP A 40 5.77 3.15 -19.75
N GLU A 41 5.21 2.61 -20.84
CA GLU A 41 3.82 2.86 -21.27
C GLU A 41 2.81 2.38 -20.23
N ILE A 42 2.96 1.16 -19.70
CA ILE A 42 2.06 0.66 -18.65
C ILE A 42 2.23 1.47 -17.35
N GLU A 43 3.45 1.94 -17.04
CA GLU A 43 3.70 2.82 -15.90
C GLU A 43 3.08 4.22 -16.08
N ALA A 44 3.08 4.76 -17.30
CA ALA A 44 2.44 6.03 -17.63
C ALA A 44 0.90 5.92 -17.64
N GLU A 45 0.35 4.83 -18.19
CA GLU A 45 -1.10 4.58 -18.22
C GLU A 45 -1.67 4.34 -16.82
N LYS A 46 -0.90 3.64 -15.97
CA LYS A 46 -1.34 3.24 -14.62
C LYS A 46 -0.29 3.64 -13.61
N PRO A 47 -0.29 4.91 -13.15
CA PRO A 47 0.66 5.36 -12.15
C PRO A 47 0.54 4.49 -10.91
N LEU A 48 1.69 4.21 -10.29
CA LEU A 48 1.76 3.46 -9.04
C LEU A 48 0.82 4.10 -8.03
N THR A 49 -0.18 3.34 -7.57
CA THR A 49 -1.00 3.79 -6.44
C THR A 49 -0.07 4.03 -5.26
N PRO A 50 0.03 5.27 -4.74
CA PRO A 50 0.96 5.57 -3.68
C PRO A 50 0.72 4.66 -2.48
N ARG A 51 1.78 4.27 -1.78
CA ARG A 51 1.69 3.31 -0.68
C ARG A 51 0.75 3.79 0.43
N HIS A 52 0.60 5.10 0.63
CA HIS A 52 -0.35 5.67 1.60
C HIS A 52 -1.81 5.42 1.18
N VAL A 53 -2.14 5.51 -0.11
CA VAL A 53 -3.48 5.20 -0.65
C VAL A 53 -3.78 3.71 -0.49
N GLN A 54 -2.81 2.84 -0.76
CA GLN A 54 -2.99 1.40 -0.53
C GLN A 54 -3.18 1.07 0.95
N ALA A 55 -2.45 1.75 1.84
CA ALA A 55 -2.55 1.56 3.28
C ALA A 55 -3.87 2.08 3.87
N ALA A 56 -4.50 3.07 3.24
CA ALA A 56 -5.79 3.63 3.64
C ALA A 56 -7.00 2.79 3.20
N LYS A 57 -6.82 1.87 2.24
CA LYS A 57 -7.94 1.10 1.68
C LYS A 57 -8.60 0.22 2.76
N PRO A 58 -9.93 0.36 2.99
CA PRO A 58 -10.70 -0.52 3.86
C PRO A 58 -10.43 -1.99 3.57
N ARG A 59 -10.19 -2.80 4.60
CA ARG A 59 -10.14 -4.25 4.45
C ARG A 59 -11.41 -4.87 4.99
N VAL A 60 -11.92 -5.87 4.28
CA VAL A 60 -13.14 -6.62 4.63
C VAL A 60 -13.03 -7.29 6.00
N ASP A 61 -11.81 -7.62 6.42
CA ASP A 61 -11.49 -8.29 7.69
C ASP A 61 -11.23 -7.32 8.85
N SER A 62 -11.29 -6.00 8.63
CA SER A 62 -11.01 -5.02 9.69
C SER A 62 -12.30 -4.71 10.47
N PRO A 63 -12.39 -5.01 11.78
CA PRO A 63 -13.60 -4.78 12.59
C PRO A 63 -14.05 -3.31 12.66
N SER A 64 -13.16 -2.37 12.34
CA SER A 64 -13.42 -0.93 12.26
C SER A 64 -13.81 -0.46 10.84
N GLY A 65 -13.70 -1.33 9.84
CA GLY A 65 -13.76 -0.98 8.42
C GLY A 65 -12.54 -0.19 7.92
N ILE A 66 -11.59 0.17 8.78
CA ILE A 66 -10.45 1.06 8.44
C ILE A 66 -9.14 0.31 8.63
N ALA A 67 -8.39 0.17 7.53
CA ALA A 67 -7.10 -0.49 7.56
C ALA A 67 -6.11 0.23 8.49
N GLY A 68 -5.53 -0.52 9.41
CA GLY A 68 -4.60 0.00 10.41
C GLY A 68 -5.25 0.54 11.68
N VAL A 69 -6.58 0.49 11.80
CA VAL A 69 -7.29 0.72 13.07
C VAL A 69 -7.87 -0.60 13.57
N THR A 70 -7.35 -1.12 14.68
CA THR A 70 -7.75 -2.43 15.21
C THR A 70 -8.20 -2.35 16.67
N CYS A 71 -9.16 -3.19 17.04
CA CYS A 71 -9.47 -3.44 18.45
C CYS A 71 -8.42 -4.42 19.00
N ILE A 72 -7.62 -3.98 19.98
CA ILE A 72 -6.54 -4.82 20.55
C ILE A 72 -6.95 -5.51 21.85
N ARG A 73 -8.07 -5.08 22.44
CA ARG A 73 -8.60 -5.66 23.67
C ARG A 73 -10.11 -5.47 23.70
N CYS A 74 -10.84 -6.54 23.98
CA CYS A 74 -12.27 -6.49 24.26
C CYS A 74 -12.55 -6.66 25.76
N THR A 75 -13.71 -6.20 26.20
CA THR A 75 -14.28 -6.55 27.52
C THR A 75 -14.77 -8.00 27.50
N PRO A 76 -15.07 -8.59 28.67
CA PRO A 76 -15.66 -9.94 28.74
C PRO A 76 -16.96 -10.08 27.92
N ASP A 77 -17.74 -9.00 27.80
CA ASP A 77 -18.97 -8.94 26.98
C ASP A 77 -18.71 -8.84 25.47
N GLY A 78 -17.45 -8.98 25.03
CA GLY A 78 -17.07 -8.88 23.61
C GLY A 78 -17.03 -7.47 23.05
N LYS A 79 -17.26 -6.42 23.87
CA LYS A 79 -17.23 -5.03 23.41
C LYS A 79 -15.80 -4.53 23.29
N PRO A 80 -15.47 -3.70 22.27
CA PRO A 80 -14.14 -3.14 22.15
C PRO A 80 -13.80 -2.26 23.36
N SER A 81 -12.65 -2.50 23.97
CA SER A 81 -12.17 -1.77 25.15
C SER A 81 -10.98 -0.87 24.84
N ILE A 82 -10.17 -1.23 23.84
CA ILE A 82 -9.03 -0.42 23.38
C ILE A 82 -8.93 -0.49 21.87
N TRP A 83 -8.92 0.69 21.24
CA TRP A 83 -8.66 0.88 19.82
C TRP A 83 -7.21 1.30 19.60
N ARG A 84 -6.55 0.77 18.57
CA ARG A 84 -5.18 1.14 18.19
C ARG A 84 -5.12 1.56 16.74
N ALA A 85 -4.50 2.69 16.49
CA ALA A 85 -4.06 3.12 15.16
C ALA A 85 -2.59 2.72 14.96
N GLN A 86 -2.27 2.05 13.86
CA GLN A 86 -0.92 1.62 13.54
C GLN A 86 -0.58 1.80 12.06
N THR A 87 0.62 2.33 11.80
CA THR A 87 1.17 2.56 10.46
C THR A 87 2.64 2.19 10.41
N ARG A 88 3.09 1.61 9.30
CA ARG A 88 4.52 1.39 9.05
C ARG A 88 5.06 2.50 8.14
N ILE A 89 5.92 3.34 8.69
CA ILE A 89 6.56 4.47 8.03
C ILE A 89 8.04 4.15 7.88
N GLY A 90 8.48 3.87 6.65
CA GLY A 90 9.80 3.29 6.41
C GLY A 90 10.01 2.00 7.20
N ASP A 91 11.04 2.00 8.05
CA ASP A 91 11.38 0.87 8.92
C ASP A 91 10.76 0.96 10.33
N ARG A 92 10.08 2.06 10.63
CA ARG A 92 9.46 2.30 11.94
C ARG A 92 7.98 1.94 11.91
N ASN A 93 7.52 1.29 12.98
CA ASN A 93 6.10 1.10 13.24
C ASN A 93 5.64 2.19 14.21
N VAL A 94 4.83 3.13 13.74
CA VAL A 94 4.17 4.11 14.61
C VAL A 94 2.82 3.54 15.04
N SER A 95 2.53 3.62 16.33
CA SER A 95 1.24 3.17 16.85
C SER A 95 0.80 3.99 18.04
N LYS A 96 -0.51 4.11 18.22
CA LYS A 96 -1.11 4.78 19.37
C LYS A 96 -2.44 4.13 19.71
N SER A 97 -2.70 4.01 21.01
CA SER A 97 -3.87 3.31 21.52
C SER A 97 -4.77 4.25 22.33
N PHE A 98 -6.07 4.06 22.21
CA PHE A 98 -7.12 4.86 22.85
C PHE A 98 -8.07 3.90 23.57
N SER A 99 -8.20 4.03 24.89
CA SER A 99 -9.10 3.18 25.68
C SER A 99 -10.51 3.74 25.70
N VAL A 100 -11.50 2.85 25.52
CA VAL A 100 -12.92 3.17 25.70
C VAL A 100 -13.21 3.55 27.15
N GLY A 101 -12.50 2.98 28.12
CA GLY A 101 -12.62 3.39 29.52
C GLY A 101 -12.29 4.87 29.78
N ARG A 102 -11.36 5.46 29.01
CA ARG A 102 -10.97 6.87 29.15
C ARG A 102 -11.74 7.81 28.23
N TYR A 103 -12.01 7.38 27.00
CA TYR A 103 -12.56 8.25 25.94
C TYR A 103 -14.00 7.90 25.54
N GLY A 104 -14.57 6.82 26.06
CA GLY A 104 -15.89 6.33 25.72
C GLY A 104 -15.98 5.95 24.23
N ALA A 105 -17.13 6.24 23.63
CA ALA A 105 -17.38 6.03 22.20
C ALA A 105 -16.35 6.75 21.28
N ARG A 106 -15.81 7.90 21.74
CA ARG A 106 -14.83 8.69 20.98
C ARG A 106 -13.47 7.99 20.82
N ALA A 107 -13.23 6.89 21.53
CA ALA A 107 -11.98 6.14 21.40
C ALA A 107 -11.73 5.64 19.97
N LEU A 108 -12.80 5.26 19.26
CA LEU A 108 -12.72 4.85 17.86
C LEU A 108 -12.37 6.06 16.97
N ASP A 109 -13.10 7.17 17.11
CA ASP A 109 -12.86 8.38 16.31
C ASP A 109 -11.44 8.94 16.51
N LEU A 110 -10.93 8.89 17.73
CA LEU A 110 -9.56 9.29 18.05
C LEU A 110 -8.53 8.37 17.38
N ALA A 111 -8.80 7.06 17.33
CA ALA A 111 -7.94 6.12 16.61
C ALA A 111 -7.97 6.38 15.10
N ILE A 112 -9.13 6.72 14.53
CA ILE A 112 -9.27 7.08 13.12
C ILE A 112 -8.49 8.37 12.82
N SER A 113 -8.70 9.43 13.60
CA SER A 113 -8.00 10.70 13.42
C SER A 113 -6.48 10.56 13.56
N GLU A 114 -6.02 9.71 14.48
CA GLU A 114 -4.59 9.40 14.60
C GLU A 114 -4.07 8.61 13.39
N ARG A 115 -4.86 7.69 12.84
CA ARG A 115 -4.50 6.97 11.62
C ARG A 115 -4.30 7.94 10.45
N ASP A 116 -5.17 8.93 10.29
CA ASP A 116 -5.02 9.95 9.24
C ASP A 116 -3.71 10.74 9.40
N LYS A 117 -3.36 11.13 10.64
CA LYS A 117 -2.07 11.78 10.94
C LYS A 117 -0.88 10.90 10.59
N GLN A 118 -0.95 9.61 10.89
CA GLN A 118 0.12 8.68 10.57
C GLN A 118 0.25 8.44 9.05
N LEU A 119 -0.85 8.46 8.30
CA LEU A 119 -0.83 8.38 6.84
C LEU A 119 -0.23 9.64 6.21
N GLU A 120 -0.52 10.82 6.74
CA GLU A 120 0.10 12.06 6.29
C GLU A 120 1.61 12.08 6.58
N GLN A 121 2.02 11.62 7.77
CA GLN A 121 3.44 11.46 8.09
C GLN A 121 4.11 10.44 7.16
N MET A 122 3.41 9.38 6.77
CA MET A 122 3.90 8.41 5.79
C MET A 122 4.08 9.04 4.41
N LYS A 123 3.15 9.89 3.98
CA LYS A 123 3.23 10.62 2.72
C LYS A 123 4.42 11.57 2.71
N GLN A 124 4.58 12.40 3.73
CA GLN A 124 5.72 13.32 3.88
C GLN A 124 7.06 12.57 3.88
N TRP A 125 7.12 11.42 4.56
CA TRP A 125 8.33 10.58 4.56
C TRP A 125 8.65 10.04 3.15
N LEU A 126 7.63 9.61 2.39
CA LEU A 126 7.83 9.17 1.00
C LEU A 126 8.34 10.32 0.12
N GLU A 127 7.73 11.50 0.21
CA GLU A 127 8.14 12.69 -0.55
C GLU A 127 9.58 13.11 -0.22
N SER A 128 9.97 13.12 1.06
CA SER A 128 11.35 13.43 1.49
C SER A 128 12.41 12.45 1.01
N ARG A 129 12.02 11.23 0.62
CA ARG A 129 12.95 10.19 0.15
C ARG A 129 13.15 10.21 -1.37
N HIS A 130 12.28 10.93 -2.07
CA HIS A 130 12.31 11.11 -3.53
C HIS A 130 12.82 12.50 -3.96
N ALA A 131 13.12 13.38 -3.00
CA ALA A 131 13.85 14.64 -3.18
C ALA A 131 15.36 14.43 -3.04
#